data_AF-A0A523VMR5-F1
#
_entry.id   AF-A0A523VMR5-F1
#
_cell.length_a   1.000
_cell.length_b   1.000
_cell.length_c   1.000
_cell.angle_alpha   90.00
_cell.angle_beta   90.00
_cell.angle_gamma   90.00
#
_symmetry.space_group_name_H-M   'P 1'
#
loop_
_entity.id
_entity.type
_entity.pdbx_description
1 polymer ?
#
loop_
_entity_poly.entity_id
_entity_poly.type
_entity_poly.pdbx_seq_one_letter_code
_entity_poly.pdbx_strand_id
1 'polypeptide(L)'
;QREAGNYEMDMLLANVCKQNVTRFPYEIGRLAEDIAGGMICTMPSEADLKSEEIGPLIEKYLTTCEGIRAEDRYKVLRFIENLTMGVASVSYRTESMHGAGSPQAQRIMISRQANFAEKKKLIKTILEIE
;
A
#
# COMPACT_ATOMS: atom_id res chain seq x y z
N GLN A 1 31.70 -3.47 -4.22
CA GLN A 1 31.80 -4.92 -4.49
C GLN A 1 32.30 -5.58 -3.21
N ARG A 2 31.62 -6.63 -2.72
CA ARG A 2 32.10 -7.40 -1.56
C ARG A 2 33.29 -8.26 -1.97
N GLU A 3 33.98 -8.83 -0.99
CA GLU A 3 35.16 -9.67 -1.19
C GLU A 3 34.90 -10.86 -2.14
N ALA A 4 33.69 -11.44 -2.09
CA ALA A 4 33.28 -12.52 -2.98
C ALA A 4 32.91 -12.05 -4.42
N GLY A 5 33.13 -10.79 -4.76
CA GLY A 5 32.88 -10.25 -6.10
C GLY A 5 31.44 -9.84 -6.37
N ASN A 6 30.49 -10.09 -5.46
CA ASN A 6 29.10 -9.68 -5.61
C ASN A 6 28.89 -8.18 -5.32
N TYR A 7 27.85 -7.62 -5.91
CA TYR A 7 27.34 -6.29 -5.57
C TYR A 7 26.27 -6.41 -4.48
N GLU A 8 26.18 -5.39 -3.64
CA GLU A 8 25.17 -5.28 -2.60
C GLU A 8 24.54 -3.90 -2.71
N MET A 9 23.24 -3.83 -2.43
CA MET A 9 22.50 -2.57 -2.38
C MET A 9 22.99 -1.69 -1.24
N ASP A 10 22.67 -0.40 -1.32
CA ASP A 10 22.83 0.48 -0.17
C ASP A 10 21.83 0.08 0.93
N MET A 11 22.36 -0.38 2.05
CA MET A 11 21.57 -0.89 3.16
C MET A 11 20.75 0.18 3.86
N LEU A 12 21.21 1.43 3.90
CA LEU A 12 20.46 2.53 4.49
C LEU A 12 19.25 2.85 3.61
N LEU A 13 19.45 2.99 2.30
CA LEU A 13 18.38 3.27 1.34
C LEU A 13 17.36 2.14 1.26
N ALA A 14 17.80 0.88 1.34
CA ALA A 14 16.90 -0.28 1.39
C ALA A 14 15.98 -0.24 2.61
N ASN A 15 16.51 0.11 3.79
CA ASN A 15 15.70 0.25 5.01
C ASN A 15 14.77 1.46 4.95
N VAL A 16 15.19 2.57 4.35
CA VAL A 16 14.33 3.74 4.11
C VAL A 16 13.15 3.36 3.20
N CYS A 17 13.41 2.63 2.11
CA CYS A 17 12.38 2.12 1.22
C CYS A 17 11.36 1.27 1.98
N LYS A 18 11.83 0.22 2.68
CA LYS A 18 10.93 -0.65 3.44
C LYS A 18 10.15 0.12 4.51
N GLN A 19 10.79 1.06 5.22
CA GLN A 19 10.11 1.87 6.24
C GLN A 19 8.95 2.70 5.66
N ASN A 20 9.06 3.21 4.43
CA ASN A 20 7.96 3.90 3.74
C ASN A 20 6.88 2.92 3.27
N VAL A 21 7.27 1.73 2.80
CA VAL A 21 6.34 0.64 2.41
C VAL A 21 5.49 0.19 3.61
N THR A 22 5.97 0.31 4.85
CA THR A 22 5.12 0.03 6.03
C THR A 22 3.97 1.04 6.25
N ARG A 23 3.89 2.12 5.44
CA ARG A 23 2.94 3.23 5.63
C ARG A 23 2.11 3.51 4.38
N PHE A 24 2.76 3.76 3.24
CA PHE A 24 2.08 4.28 2.06
C PHE A 24 1.01 3.37 1.45
N PRO A 25 1.15 2.04 1.44
CA PRO A 25 0.07 1.15 0.98
C PRO A 25 -1.24 1.33 1.77
N TYR A 26 -1.17 1.69 3.05
CA TYR A 26 -2.38 1.97 3.85
C TYR A 26 -3.06 3.26 3.42
N GLU A 27 -2.29 4.33 3.17
CA GLU A 27 -2.86 5.60 2.72
C GLU A 27 -3.37 5.53 1.29
N ILE A 28 -2.66 4.82 0.40
CA ILE A 28 -3.12 4.55 -0.97
C ILE A 28 -4.43 3.77 -0.92
N GLY A 29 -4.52 2.73 -0.07
CA GLY A 29 -5.75 1.98 0.15
C GLY A 29 -6.90 2.87 0.63
N ARG A 30 -6.65 3.71 1.64
CA ARG A 30 -7.65 4.65 2.19
C ARG A 30 -8.16 5.62 1.12
N LEU A 31 -7.29 6.16 0.29
CA LEU A 31 -7.66 7.07 -0.81
C LEU A 31 -8.44 6.34 -1.91
N ALA A 32 -8.08 5.09 -2.23
CA ALA A 32 -8.82 4.29 -3.19
C ALA A 32 -10.24 3.99 -2.70
N GLU A 33 -10.42 3.70 -1.41
CA GLU A 33 -11.72 3.49 -0.78
C GLU A 33 -12.60 4.76 -0.83
N ASP A 34 -12.01 5.92 -0.52
CA ASP A 34 -12.68 7.24 -0.58
C ASP A 34 -13.21 7.53 -1.99
N ILE A 35 -12.35 7.37 -3.01
CA ILE A 35 -12.70 7.62 -4.41
C ILE A 35 -13.74 6.61 -4.93
N ALA A 36 -13.63 5.33 -4.54
CA ALA A 36 -14.54 4.29 -5.00
C ALA A 36 -15.94 4.41 -4.37
N GLY A 37 -16.03 4.98 -3.16
CA GLY A 37 -17.25 5.13 -2.39
C GLY A 37 -17.78 3.81 -1.82
N GLY A 38 -18.88 3.88 -1.08
CA GLY A 38 -19.40 2.77 -0.27
C GLY A 38 -19.84 1.52 -1.04
N MET A 39 -19.94 1.58 -2.37
CA MET A 39 -20.33 0.41 -3.16
C MET A 39 -19.34 -0.75 -2.99
N ILE A 40 -18.06 -0.48 -2.71
CA ILE A 40 -17.05 -1.53 -2.46
C ILE A 40 -17.35 -2.43 -1.24
N CYS A 41 -18.20 -1.99 -0.31
CA CYS A 41 -18.61 -2.80 0.86
C CYS A 41 -20.08 -3.21 0.86
N THR A 42 -20.89 -2.70 -0.07
CA THR A 42 -22.33 -3.01 -0.17
C THR A 42 -22.73 -3.63 -1.51
N MET A 43 -21.75 -4.02 -2.34
CA MET A 43 -22.02 -4.57 -3.66
C MET A 43 -22.69 -5.95 -3.57
N PRO A 44 -23.78 -6.20 -4.32
CA PRO A 44 -24.38 -7.53 -4.45
C PRO A 44 -23.39 -8.57 -4.97
N SER A 45 -23.66 -9.85 -4.72
CA SER A 45 -22.79 -10.92 -5.20
C SER A 45 -22.85 -11.06 -6.72
N GLU A 46 -21.88 -11.76 -7.30
CA GLU A 46 -21.92 -12.08 -8.73
C GLU A 46 -23.10 -13.00 -9.06
N ALA A 47 -23.52 -13.85 -8.12
CA ALA A 47 -24.70 -14.70 -8.29
C ALA A 47 -25.98 -13.87 -8.42
N ASP A 48 -26.11 -12.80 -7.62
CA ASP A 48 -27.24 -11.86 -7.72
C ASP A 48 -27.21 -11.11 -9.05
N LEU A 49 -26.03 -10.66 -9.49
CA LEU A 49 -25.85 -9.97 -10.77
C LEU A 49 -26.23 -10.86 -11.96
N LYS A 50 -26.01 -12.18 -11.87
CA LYS A 50 -26.34 -13.17 -12.90
C LYS A 50 -27.75 -13.75 -12.75
N SER A 51 -28.51 -13.36 -11.73
CA SER A 51 -29.89 -13.82 -11.53
C SER A 51 -30.80 -13.31 -12.64
N GLU A 52 -31.65 -14.18 -13.18
CA GLU A 52 -32.66 -13.80 -14.17
C GLU A 52 -33.72 -12.84 -13.57
N GLU A 53 -33.99 -12.96 -12.27
CA GLU A 53 -35.01 -12.16 -11.58
C GLU A 53 -34.51 -10.76 -11.21
N ILE A 54 -33.37 -10.69 -10.50
CA ILE A 54 -32.87 -9.43 -9.92
C ILE A 54 -31.66 -8.86 -10.66
N GLY A 55 -30.96 -9.64 -11.50
CA GLY A 55 -29.81 -9.19 -12.27
C GLY A 55 -30.11 -7.99 -13.17
N PRO A 56 -31.22 -7.99 -13.94
CA PRO A 56 -31.62 -6.83 -14.75
C PRO A 56 -31.87 -5.56 -13.92
N LEU A 57 -32.36 -5.70 -12.68
CA LEU A 57 -32.54 -4.57 -11.77
C LEU A 57 -31.21 -4.04 -11.25
N ILE A 58 -30.30 -4.94 -10.88
CA ILE A 58 -28.95 -4.56 -10.43
C ILE A 58 -28.22 -3.84 -11.56
N GLU A 59 -28.22 -4.37 -12.79
CA GLU A 59 -27.59 -3.74 -13.95
C GLU A 59 -28.13 -2.33 -14.19
N LYS A 60 -29.47 -2.17 -14.15
CA LYS A 60 -30.13 -0.87 -14.30
C LYS A 60 -29.65 0.14 -13.24
N TYR A 61 -29.59 -0.24 -11.96
CA TYR A 61 -29.27 0.69 -10.87
C TYR A 61 -27.77 0.81 -10.58
N LEU A 62 -26.93 -0.08 -11.12
CA LEU A 62 -25.47 0.01 -11.04
C LEU A 62 -24.87 0.84 -12.18
N THR A 63 -25.63 1.08 -13.24
CA THR A 63 -25.28 1.97 -14.35
C THR A 63 -25.12 3.41 -13.85
N THR A 64 -24.15 4.14 -14.41
CA THR A 64 -23.81 5.50 -13.97
C THR A 64 -23.93 6.51 -15.12
N CYS A 65 -22.84 6.70 -15.88
CA CYS A 65 -22.82 7.57 -17.05
C CYS A 65 -22.95 6.79 -18.36
N GLU A 66 -23.33 7.51 -19.42
CA GLU A 66 -23.43 6.97 -20.78
C GLU A 66 -22.09 6.38 -21.25
N GLY A 67 -22.15 5.25 -21.95
CA GLY A 67 -20.98 4.58 -22.51
C GLY A 67 -20.22 3.67 -21.54
N ILE A 68 -20.59 3.62 -20.26
CA ILE A 68 -19.97 2.71 -19.28
C ILE A 68 -20.91 1.56 -18.94
N ARG A 69 -20.45 0.31 -19.15
CA ARG A 69 -21.21 -0.89 -18.79
C ARG A 69 -21.17 -1.09 -17.28
N ALA A 70 -22.32 -1.45 -16.69
CA ALA A 70 -22.40 -1.77 -15.26
C ALA A 70 -21.44 -2.90 -14.85
N GLU A 71 -21.23 -3.88 -15.73
CA GLU A 71 -20.29 -4.99 -15.52
C GLU A 71 -18.84 -4.50 -15.34
N ASP A 72 -18.40 -3.49 -16.10
CA ASP A 72 -17.04 -2.97 -16.00
C ASP A 72 -16.84 -2.25 -14.67
N ARG A 73 -17.84 -1.45 -14.26
CA ARG A 73 -17.86 -0.81 -12.94
C ARG A 73 -17.85 -1.84 -11.81
N TYR A 74 -18.63 -2.91 -11.93
CA TYR A 74 -18.65 -4.02 -10.96
C TYR A 74 -17.25 -4.62 -10.79
N LYS A 75 -16.56 -4.95 -11.88
CA LYS A 75 -15.22 -5.56 -11.86
C LYS A 75 -14.18 -4.64 -11.21
N VAL A 76 -14.17 -3.35 -11.55
CA VAL A 76 -13.22 -2.39 -10.97
C VAL A 76 -13.42 -2.25 -9.47
N LEU A 77 -14.66 -2.14 -9.01
CA LEU A 77 -14.97 -2.01 -7.58
C LEU A 77 -14.61 -3.29 -6.80
N ARG A 78 -14.86 -4.49 -7.35
CA ARG A 78 -14.40 -5.75 -6.76
C ARG A 78 -12.87 -5.86 -6.71
N PHE A 79 -12.18 -5.32 -7.71
CA PHE A 79 -10.72 -5.25 -7.71
C PHE A 79 -10.19 -4.35 -6.59
N ILE A 80 -10.77 -3.16 -6.42
CA ILE A 80 -10.42 -2.23 -5.33
C ILE A 80 -10.70 -2.88 -3.97
N GLU A 81 -11.90 -3.42 -3.77
CA GLU A 81 -12.27 -4.18 -2.56
C GLU A 81 -11.24 -5.28 -2.25
N ASN A 82 -10.84 -6.08 -3.23
CA ASN A 82 -9.88 -7.15 -3.00
C ASN A 82 -8.50 -6.64 -2.56
N LEU A 83 -8.02 -5.55 -3.16
CA LEU A 83 -6.75 -4.92 -2.80
C LEU A 83 -6.77 -4.24 -1.43
N THR A 84 -7.91 -3.68 -1.03
CA THR A 84 -8.01 -2.87 0.19
C THR A 84 -8.75 -3.54 1.33
N MET A 85 -9.39 -4.70 1.15
CA MET A 85 -10.10 -5.42 2.21
C MET A 85 -10.07 -6.95 2.03
N GLY A 86 -9.95 -7.43 0.79
CA GLY A 86 -9.96 -8.86 0.48
C GLY A 86 -8.60 -9.57 0.64
N VAL A 87 -8.46 -10.70 -0.05
CA VAL A 87 -7.29 -11.60 0.06
C VAL A 87 -6.02 -10.91 -0.40
N ALA A 88 -6.07 -10.11 -1.47
CA ALA A 88 -4.89 -9.39 -1.96
C ALA A 88 -4.43 -8.31 -0.96
N SER A 89 -5.33 -7.80 -0.10
CA SER A 89 -4.98 -6.83 0.93
C SER A 89 -4.02 -7.38 1.99
N VAL A 90 -3.96 -8.71 2.17
CA VAL A 90 -2.98 -9.38 3.04
C VAL A 90 -1.56 -9.09 2.54
N SER A 91 -1.33 -9.28 1.24
CA SER A 91 -0.04 -8.95 0.63
C SER A 91 0.17 -7.45 0.53
N TYR A 92 -0.82 -6.70 0.04
CA TYR A 92 -0.64 -5.29 -0.23
C TYR A 92 -0.41 -4.45 1.04
N ARG A 93 -1.02 -4.81 2.18
CA ARG A 93 -0.90 -4.09 3.45
C ARG A 93 -0.07 -4.84 4.49
N THR A 94 -0.51 -6.03 4.90
CA THR A 94 0.11 -6.73 6.04
C THR A 94 1.51 -7.24 5.72
N GLU A 95 1.74 -7.77 4.51
CA GLU A 95 3.09 -8.13 4.06
C GLU A 95 3.94 -6.86 3.88
N SER A 96 3.41 -5.80 3.27
CA SER A 96 4.07 -4.49 3.24
C SER A 96 4.46 -3.96 4.63
N MET A 97 3.71 -4.30 5.68
CA MET A 97 4.03 -3.95 7.07
C MET A 97 5.15 -4.85 7.66
N HIS A 98 5.15 -6.16 7.38
CA HIS A 98 5.94 -7.12 8.15
C HIS A 98 7.00 -7.92 7.37
N GLY A 99 6.88 -7.99 6.05
CA GLY A 99 7.85 -8.64 5.16
C GLY A 99 9.26 -8.05 5.34
N ALA A 100 10.28 -8.90 5.41
CA ALA A 100 11.65 -8.50 5.74
C ALA A 100 11.81 -7.74 7.09
N GLY A 101 10.85 -7.89 8.00
CA GLY A 101 10.87 -7.35 9.36
C GLY A 101 9.81 -6.27 9.61
N SER A 102 9.21 -6.30 10.79
CA SER A 102 8.30 -5.25 11.28
C SER A 102 8.97 -3.87 11.36
N PRO A 103 8.22 -2.75 11.35
CA PRO A 103 8.76 -1.39 11.23
C PRO A 103 9.93 -1.07 12.18
N GLN A 104 9.90 -1.60 13.40
CA GLN A 104 10.96 -1.36 14.38
C GLN A 104 12.32 -1.91 13.93
N ALA A 105 12.34 -3.01 13.17
CA ALA A 105 13.57 -3.57 12.63
C ALA A 105 14.28 -2.56 11.71
N GLN A 106 13.55 -1.91 10.81
CA GLN A 106 14.15 -0.90 9.92
C GLN A 106 14.59 0.34 10.71
N ARG A 107 13.83 0.80 11.72
CA ARG A 107 14.25 1.93 12.57
C ARG A 107 15.56 1.65 13.31
N ILE A 108 15.73 0.44 13.83
CA ILE A 108 16.98 0.00 14.47
C ILE A 108 18.13 0.01 13.44
N MET A 109 17.92 -0.58 12.27
CA MET A 109 18.95 -0.65 11.22
C MET A 109 19.34 0.71 10.66
N ILE A 110 18.38 1.62 10.49
CA ILE A 110 18.62 3.02 10.10
C ILE A 110 19.44 3.71 11.20
N SER A 111 19.06 3.56 12.47
CA SER A 111 19.78 4.16 13.60
C SER A 111 21.25 3.75 13.64
N ARG A 112 21.53 2.46 13.40
CA ARG A 112 22.91 1.92 13.33
C ARG A 112 23.73 2.49 12.16
N GLN A 113 23.07 2.95 11.09
CA GLN A 113 23.73 3.41 9.86
C GLN A 113 23.68 4.94 9.68
N ALA A 114 22.91 5.67 10.49
CA ALA A 114 22.66 7.10 10.33
C ALA A 114 23.85 8.01 10.70
N ASN A 115 24.97 7.44 11.16
CA ASN A 115 26.20 8.12 11.60
C ASN A 115 25.92 9.36 12.47
N PHE A 116 25.26 9.13 13.61
CA PHE A 116 24.91 10.22 14.53
C PHE A 116 26.11 10.95 15.12
N ALA A 117 27.26 10.28 15.27
CA ALA A 117 28.48 10.91 15.79
C ALA A 117 28.96 12.02 14.85
N GLU A 118 29.01 11.75 13.54
CA GLU A 118 29.42 12.77 12.56
C GLU A 118 28.40 13.91 12.49
N LYS A 119 27.10 13.60 12.50
CA LYS A 119 26.05 14.64 12.54
C LYS A 119 26.15 15.53 13.78
N LYS A 120 26.47 14.96 14.96
CA LYS A 120 26.73 15.74 16.17
C LYS A 120 27.95 16.64 16.03
N LYS A 121 29.04 16.14 15.43
CA LYS A 121 30.25 16.93 15.17
C LYS A 121 29.97 18.10 14.23
N LEU A 122 29.17 17.89 13.18
CA LEU A 122 28.75 18.96 12.27
C LEU A 122 27.97 20.06 13.03
N ILE A 123 27.01 19.67 13.87
CA ILE A 123 26.24 20.62 14.69
C ILE A 123 27.16 21.39 15.65
N LYS A 124 28.07 20.69 16.35
CA LYS A 124 29.07 21.31 17.24
C LYS A 124 29.92 22.35 16.50
N THR A 125 30.34 22.03 15.28
CA THR A 125 31.12 22.94 14.43
C THR A 125 30.33 24.18 14.05
N ILE A 126 29.07 24.02 13.65
CA ILE A 126 28.17 25.13 13.29
C ILE A 126 27.90 26.05 14.49
N LEU A 127 27.79 25.47 15.68
CA LEU A 127 27.48 26.20 16.92
C LEU A 127 28.71 26.65 17.69
N GLU A 128 29.93 26.39 17.20
CA GLU A 128 31.20 26.69 17.90
C GLU A 128 31.28 26.07 19.31
N ILE A 129 30.77 24.84 19.47
CA ILE A 129 30.78 24.06 20.71
C ILE A 129 31.88 22.98 20.62
N GLU A 130 32.78 22.90 21.62
CA GLU A 130 33.76 21.81 21.75
C GLU A 130 33.12 20.43 21.99
#